data_AF-A0A843D7V4-F1
#
_entry.id   AF-A0A843D7V4-F1
#
_cell.length_a   1.000
_cell.length_b   1.000
_cell.length_c   1.000
_cell.angle_alpha   90.00
_cell.angle_beta   90.00
_cell.angle_gamma   90.00
#
_symmetry.space_group_name_H-M   'P 1'
#
loop_
_entity.id
_entity.type
_entity.pdbx_description
1 polymer ?
#
loop_
_entity_poly.entity_id
_entity_poly.type
_entity_poly.pdbx_seq_one_letter_code
_entity_poly.pdbx_strand_id
1 'polypeptide(L)'
;MPGEVKKSKPVQKTVAQTAGSYTGDKPGAKKNKPVRTKESTKKQSMLNTHKLSPFKYDMNEILEASRMDPAKASSFLASVIAKASRISTKAAKEFVKTFLDSEDLTKEEYDKICKLLDKYSKFR
;
A
#
# COMPACT_ATOMS: atom_id res chain seq x y z
N MET A 1 50.87 -24.30 14.13
CA MET A 1 50.45 -23.85 15.48
C MET A 1 49.17 -23.04 15.35
N PRO A 2 48.23 -23.02 16.31
CA PRO A 2 47.86 -23.99 17.35
C PRO A 2 46.33 -24.29 17.31
N GLY A 3 45.82 -25.21 18.15
CA GLY A 3 44.37 -25.29 18.41
C GLY A 3 43.76 -26.62 18.87
N GLU A 4 44.41 -27.36 19.77
CA GLU A 4 43.70 -28.27 20.69
C GLU A 4 42.90 -27.36 21.68
N VAL A 5 41.75 -27.65 22.30
CA VAL A 5 41.44 -28.75 23.22
C VAL A 5 39.99 -28.54 23.77
N LYS A 6 39.12 -29.58 23.72
CA LYS A 6 38.18 -30.16 24.75
C LYS A 6 37.23 -29.21 25.53
N LYS A 7 36.12 -29.61 26.18
CA LYS A 7 35.20 -30.76 26.30
C LYS A 7 34.09 -30.31 27.29
N SER A 8 32.93 -30.97 27.21
CA SER A 8 32.03 -31.33 28.33
C SER A 8 31.09 -30.32 29.02
N LYS A 9 29.82 -30.73 29.03
CA LYS A 9 28.63 -30.39 29.87
C LYS A 9 28.91 -30.63 31.39
N PRO A 10 28.15 -30.11 32.41
CA PRO A 10 26.68 -30.29 32.55
C PRO A 10 25.86 -29.24 33.36
N VAL A 11 24.54 -29.53 33.38
CA VAL A 11 23.37 -29.05 34.15
C VAL A 11 23.63 -28.48 35.56
N GLN A 12 22.84 -27.47 35.97
CA GLN A 12 22.26 -27.37 37.32
C GLN A 12 21.06 -26.40 37.40
N LYS A 13 19.99 -26.89 38.04
CA LYS A 13 18.78 -26.17 38.51
C LYS A 13 19.11 -25.48 39.85
N THR A 14 18.47 -24.34 40.18
CA THR A 14 17.83 -24.07 41.51
C THR A 14 17.32 -22.61 41.68
N VAL A 15 16.04 -22.49 42.09
CA VAL A 15 15.49 -21.73 43.24
C VAL A 15 15.62 -20.18 43.32
N ALA A 16 14.47 -19.54 43.11
CA ALA A 16 13.71 -18.61 43.97
C ALA A 16 14.37 -17.45 44.79
N GLN A 17 13.78 -16.25 44.58
CA GLN A 17 13.27 -15.28 45.58
C GLN A 17 14.14 -14.13 46.16
N THR A 18 13.65 -12.92 45.86
CA THR A 18 13.45 -11.70 46.70
C THR A 18 14.61 -10.94 47.37
N ALA A 19 14.71 -9.64 47.03
CA ALA A 19 14.57 -8.48 47.94
C ALA A 19 15.58 -7.33 47.66
N GLY A 20 15.06 -6.11 47.54
CA GLY A 20 15.68 -4.88 48.08
C GLY A 20 16.66 -4.07 47.20
N SER A 21 16.30 -2.77 47.06
CA SER A 21 17.20 -1.61 47.21
C SER A 21 17.71 -0.84 45.96
N TYR A 22 17.17 0.38 45.86
CA TYR A 22 17.70 1.71 45.48
C TYR A 22 18.88 1.90 44.51
N THR A 23 18.65 2.91 43.64
CA THR A 23 19.61 3.80 42.95
C THR A 23 20.37 3.30 41.72
N GLY A 24 19.95 3.85 40.57
CA GLY A 24 20.76 4.34 39.45
C GLY A 24 21.96 3.53 38.95
N ASP A 25 21.83 2.93 37.77
CA ASP A 25 22.53 3.39 36.56
C ASP A 25 21.91 2.70 35.31
N LYS A 26 21.99 3.34 34.14
CA LYS A 26 21.47 2.85 32.84
C LYS A 26 22.51 1.88 32.20
N PRO A 27 22.35 1.33 30.98
CA PRO A 27 21.19 1.11 30.10
C PRO A 27 21.12 -0.33 29.55
N GLY A 28 19.98 -0.77 29.00
CA GLY A 28 20.02 -1.82 27.97
C GLY A 28 18.80 -2.74 27.92
N ALA A 29 18.41 -3.08 26.69
CA ALA A 29 17.42 -4.11 26.34
C ALA A 29 15.94 -3.76 26.55
N LYS A 30 15.50 -2.58 26.06
CA LYS A 30 14.12 -2.48 25.56
C LYS A 30 14.05 -3.18 24.21
N LYS A 31 13.46 -4.38 24.23
CA LYS A 31 13.13 -5.23 23.08
C LYS A 31 12.71 -4.38 21.89
N ASN A 32 13.54 -4.41 20.85
CA ASN A 32 13.32 -3.79 19.56
C ASN A 32 12.11 -4.47 18.89
N LYS A 33 10.89 -4.07 19.24
CA LYS A 33 9.76 -4.24 18.32
C LYS A 33 10.01 -3.20 17.23
N PRO A 34 10.08 -3.59 15.94
CA PRO A 34 10.16 -2.61 14.88
C PRO A 34 8.94 -1.69 15.04
N VAL A 35 9.20 -0.45 15.44
CA VAL A 35 8.25 0.63 15.30
C VAL A 35 8.06 0.71 13.80
N ARG A 36 7.03 0.02 13.30
CA ARG A 36 6.44 0.35 12.01
C ARG A 36 6.11 1.81 12.16
N THR A 37 6.98 2.67 11.63
CA THR A 37 6.71 4.07 11.40
C THR A 37 5.45 4.05 10.57
N LYS A 38 4.31 4.14 11.24
CA LYS A 38 3.07 4.54 10.61
C LYS A 38 3.36 5.98 10.27
N GLU A 39 4.06 6.19 9.15
CA GLU A 39 3.90 7.43 8.41
C GLU A 39 2.41 7.68 8.45
N SER A 40 2.04 8.78 9.09
CA SER A 40 0.67 9.25 9.10
C SER A 40 0.39 9.59 7.64
N THR A 41 0.06 8.57 6.85
CA THR A 41 -0.39 8.75 5.48
C THR A 41 -1.63 9.60 5.64
N LYS A 42 -1.51 10.88 5.26
CA LYS A 42 -2.64 11.81 5.27
C LYS A 42 -3.80 11.07 4.63
N LYS A 43 -4.96 11.05 5.28
CA LYS A 43 -6.14 10.35 4.76
C LYS A 43 -6.35 10.79 3.32
N GLN A 44 -6.19 9.88 2.37
CA GLN A 44 -6.30 10.15 0.95
C GLN A 44 -7.43 9.32 0.37
N SER A 45 -8.16 9.93 -0.55
CA SER A 45 -9.16 9.25 -1.36
C SER A 45 -8.44 8.23 -2.25
N MET A 46 -8.62 6.94 -1.98
CA MET A 46 -8.00 5.84 -2.74
C MET A 46 -9.08 4.89 -3.27
N LEU A 47 -8.79 4.17 -4.35
CA LEU A 47 -9.71 3.17 -4.89
C LEU A 47 -9.93 2.03 -3.89
N ASN A 48 -11.18 1.67 -3.67
CA ASN A 48 -11.53 0.55 -2.83
C ASN A 48 -11.14 -0.78 -3.49
N THR A 49 -10.06 -1.40 -2.99
CA THR A 49 -9.53 -2.67 -3.52
C THR A 49 -10.53 -3.83 -3.42
N HIS A 50 -11.48 -3.80 -2.46
CA HIS A 50 -12.53 -4.80 -2.36
C HIS A 50 -13.61 -4.67 -3.45
N LYS A 51 -13.65 -3.53 -4.14
CA LYS A 51 -14.59 -3.24 -5.24
C LYS A 51 -13.86 -3.17 -6.58
N LEU A 52 -12.68 -3.79 -6.67
CA LEU A 52 -11.87 -3.74 -7.89
C LEU A 52 -12.52 -4.48 -9.06
N SER A 53 -13.15 -5.64 -8.82
CA SER A 53 -13.84 -6.39 -9.87
C SER A 53 -14.97 -5.58 -10.52
N PRO A 54 -15.97 -5.05 -9.77
CA PRO A 54 -17.01 -4.22 -10.38
C PRO A 54 -16.44 -2.94 -11.01
N PHE A 55 -15.43 -2.31 -10.40
CA PHE A 55 -14.74 -1.17 -11.00
C PHE A 55 -14.12 -1.50 -12.37
N LYS A 56 -13.46 -2.66 -12.51
CA LYS A 56 -12.90 -3.09 -13.80
C LYS A 56 -13.97 -3.27 -14.87
N TYR A 57 -15.12 -3.86 -14.51
CA TYR A 57 -16.24 -4.04 -15.44
C TYR A 57 -16.80 -2.70 -15.90
N ASP A 58 -17.18 -1.82 -14.96
CA ASP A 58 -17.69 -0.49 -15.32
C ASP A 58 -16.66 0.31 -16.15
N MET A 59 -15.36 0.20 -15.83
CA MET A 59 -14.34 0.94 -16.56
C MET A 59 -14.06 0.37 -17.95
N ASN A 60 -14.14 -0.95 -18.13
CA ASN A 60 -14.12 -1.57 -19.45
C ASN A 60 -15.33 -1.18 -20.28
N GLU A 61 -16.54 -1.12 -19.69
CA GLU A 61 -17.74 -0.70 -20.41
C GLU A 61 -17.62 0.74 -20.94
N ILE A 62 -17.04 1.65 -20.15
CA ILE A 62 -16.77 3.03 -20.59
C ILE A 62 -15.68 3.08 -21.68
N LEU A 63 -14.67 2.21 -21.59
CA LEU A 63 -13.58 2.14 -22.58
C LEU A 63 -14.01 1.46 -23.88
N GLU A 64 -14.91 0.48 -23.84
CA GLU A 64 -15.53 -0.16 -25.01
C GLU A 64 -16.51 0.78 -25.72
N ALA A 65 -17.21 1.62 -24.96
CA ALA A 65 -18.00 2.71 -25.52
C ALA A 65 -17.11 3.84 -26.09
N SER A 66 -15.82 3.84 -25.76
CA SER A 66 -14.86 4.83 -26.24
C SER A 66 -14.17 4.40 -27.53
N ARG A 67 -13.75 5.39 -28.31
CA ARG A 67 -12.92 5.18 -29.50
C ARG A 67 -11.48 4.75 -29.17
N MET A 68 -11.15 4.61 -27.90
CA MET A 68 -9.84 4.17 -27.47
C MET A 68 -9.57 2.74 -27.95
N ASP A 69 -8.38 2.53 -28.52
CA ASP A 69 -7.95 1.21 -28.96
C ASP A 69 -7.94 0.21 -27.77
N PRO A 70 -8.49 -1.01 -27.91
CA PRO A 70 -8.63 -1.96 -26.81
C PRO A 70 -7.30 -2.42 -26.21
N ALA A 71 -6.20 -2.42 -26.99
CA ALA A 71 -4.87 -2.74 -26.47
C ALA A 71 -4.32 -1.59 -25.61
N LYS A 72 -4.59 -0.33 -25.99
CA LYS A 72 -4.28 0.84 -25.15
C LYS A 72 -5.19 0.91 -23.91
N ALA A 73 -6.47 0.57 -24.05
CA ALA A 73 -7.45 0.58 -22.96
C ALA A 73 -7.06 -0.34 -21.82
N SER A 74 -6.56 -1.55 -22.11
CA SER A 74 -6.09 -2.50 -21.09
C SER A 74 -4.90 -1.95 -20.29
N SER A 75 -3.93 -1.36 -20.98
CA SER A 75 -2.74 -0.74 -20.36
C SER A 75 -3.11 0.50 -19.55
N PHE A 76 -4.04 1.29 -20.07
CA PHE A 76 -4.62 2.46 -19.39
C PHE A 76 -5.34 2.04 -18.12
N LEU A 77 -6.21 1.03 -18.18
CA LEU A 77 -6.96 0.49 -17.05
C LEU A 77 -6.02 -0.01 -15.95
N ALA A 78 -4.98 -0.77 -16.31
CA ALA A 78 -3.99 -1.24 -15.36
C ALA A 78 -3.28 -0.06 -14.66
N SER A 79 -2.92 0.98 -15.42
CA SER A 79 -2.26 2.19 -14.91
C SER A 79 -3.18 3.02 -14.01
N VAL A 80 -4.45 3.19 -14.38
CA VAL A 80 -5.48 3.87 -13.59
C VAL A 80 -5.71 3.15 -12.28
N ILE A 81 -5.88 1.81 -12.31
CA ILE A 81 -6.03 1.00 -11.10
C ILE A 81 -4.80 1.13 -10.21
N ALA A 82 -3.60 1.03 -10.78
CA ALA A 82 -2.37 1.15 -10.01
C ALA A 82 -2.27 2.52 -9.31
N LYS A 83 -2.55 3.62 -10.03
CA LYS A 83 -2.52 4.98 -9.46
C LYS A 83 -3.63 5.19 -8.44
N ALA A 84 -4.86 4.78 -8.75
CA ALA A 84 -6.02 4.96 -7.88
C ALA A 84 -5.90 4.12 -6.59
N SER A 85 -5.35 2.91 -6.69
CA SER A 85 -5.18 1.99 -5.57
C SER A 85 -3.92 2.20 -4.74
N ARG A 86 -2.83 2.75 -5.32
CA ARG A 86 -1.54 2.92 -4.62
C ARG A 86 -1.26 4.36 -4.20
N ILE A 87 -1.77 5.34 -4.93
CA ILE A 87 -1.50 6.76 -4.69
C ILE A 87 -2.78 7.46 -4.24
N SER A 88 -3.69 7.77 -5.17
CA SER A 88 -4.98 8.39 -4.87
C SER A 88 -5.88 8.42 -6.11
N THR A 89 -7.18 8.58 -5.88
CA THR A 89 -8.15 8.83 -6.96
C THR A 89 -7.88 10.16 -7.67
N LYS A 90 -7.30 11.15 -6.98
CA LYS A 90 -6.86 12.42 -7.60
C LYS A 90 -5.73 12.20 -8.61
N ALA A 91 -4.72 11.40 -8.26
CA ALA A 91 -3.62 11.06 -9.17
C ALA A 91 -4.11 10.23 -10.37
N ALA A 92 -5.14 9.40 -10.18
CA ALA A 92 -5.80 8.72 -11.28
C ALA A 92 -6.54 9.71 -12.20
N LYS A 93 -7.32 10.66 -11.66
CA LYS A 93 -7.99 11.71 -12.46
C LYS A 93 -7.00 12.53 -13.28
N GLU A 94 -5.86 12.92 -12.71
CA GLU A 94 -4.77 13.60 -13.43
C GLU A 94 -4.24 12.76 -14.60
N PHE A 95 -4.09 11.45 -14.41
CA PHE A 95 -3.71 10.55 -15.49
C PHE A 95 -4.78 10.45 -16.57
N VAL A 96 -6.06 10.31 -16.24
CA VAL A 96 -7.14 10.31 -17.26
C VAL A 96 -7.16 11.65 -18.01
N LYS A 97 -6.85 12.77 -17.33
CA LYS A 97 -6.80 14.11 -17.93
C LYS A 97 -5.71 14.25 -18.99
N THR A 98 -4.56 13.58 -18.86
CA THR A 98 -3.53 13.61 -19.90
C THR A 98 -3.97 12.90 -21.18
N PHE A 99 -4.83 11.88 -21.07
CA PHE A 99 -5.41 11.20 -22.25
C PHE A 99 -6.53 12.02 -22.90
N LEU A 100 -7.26 12.82 -22.11
CA LEU A 100 -8.19 13.83 -22.64
C LEU A 100 -7.45 14.90 -23.45
N ASP A 101 -6.29 15.36 -22.96
CA ASP A 101 -5.45 16.36 -23.64
C ASP A 101 -4.79 15.79 -24.91
N SER A 102 -4.53 14.48 -24.93
CA SER A 102 -4.01 13.75 -26.10
C SER A 102 -5.08 13.42 -27.15
N GLU A 103 -6.33 13.87 -26.97
CA GLU A 103 -7.49 13.56 -27.83
C GLU A 103 -7.83 12.06 -27.98
N ASP A 104 -7.18 11.18 -27.21
CA ASP A 104 -7.51 9.74 -27.14
C ASP A 104 -8.82 9.48 -26.37
N LEU A 105 -9.35 10.48 -25.65
CA LEU A 105 -10.61 10.41 -24.89
C LEU A 105 -11.51 11.61 -25.15
N THR A 106 -12.83 11.40 -25.16
CA THR A 106 -13.80 12.49 -25.17
C THR A 106 -14.08 13.02 -23.77
N LYS A 107 -14.54 14.28 -23.70
CA LYS A 107 -14.90 14.94 -22.43
C LYS A 107 -16.03 14.22 -21.67
N GLU A 108 -16.93 13.56 -22.39
CA GLU A 108 -18.01 12.77 -21.80
C GLU A 108 -17.50 11.51 -21.10
N GLU A 109 -16.53 10.81 -21.71
CA GLU A 109 -15.90 9.62 -21.14
C GLU A 109 -15.03 9.96 -19.94
N TYR A 110 -14.27 11.04 -20.04
CA TYR A 110 -13.49 11.56 -18.92
C TYR A 110 -14.39 11.83 -17.71
N ASP A 111 -15.55 12.46 -17.91
CA ASP A 111 -16.51 12.73 -16.83
C ASP A 111 -17.08 11.44 -16.22
N LYS A 112 -17.41 10.44 -17.06
CA LYS A 112 -17.85 9.11 -16.62
C LYS A 112 -16.78 8.40 -15.77
N ILE A 113 -15.52 8.38 -16.22
CA ILE A 113 -14.40 7.78 -15.48
C ILE A 113 -14.15 8.54 -14.17
N CYS A 114 -14.25 9.86 -14.19
CA CYS A 114 -14.07 10.69 -12.99
C CYS A 114 -15.15 10.39 -11.93
N LYS A 115 -16.42 10.27 -12.35
CA LYS A 115 -17.53 9.83 -11.49
C LYS A 115 -17.35 8.40 -10.99
N LEU A 116 -16.86 7.50 -11.84
CA LEU A 116 -16.56 6.12 -11.47
C LEU A 116 -15.49 6.06 -10.37
N LEU A 117 -14.37 6.77 -10.56
CA LEU A 117 -13.28 6.86 -9.60
C LEU A 117 -13.76 7.43 -8.26
N ASP A 118 -14.69 8.39 -8.28
CA ASP A 118 -15.28 8.97 -7.08
C ASP A 118 -16.22 7.99 -6.36
N LYS A 119 -17.09 7.30 -7.10
CA LYS A 119 -18.04 6.30 -6.59
C LYS A 119 -17.34 5.14 -5.88
N TYR A 120 -16.20 4.70 -6.42
CA TYR A 120 -15.41 3.61 -5.85
C TYR A 120 -14.26 4.10 -4.95
N SER A 121 -14.18 5.40 -4.70
CA SER A 121 -13.22 6.01 -3.78
C SER A 121 -13.57 5.67 -2.32
N LYS A 122 -12.55 5.45 -1.49
CA LYS A 122 -12.64 5.33 -0.05
C LYS A 122 -11.49 6.09 0.59
N PHE A 123 -11.80 6.90 1.60
CA PHE A 123 -10.77 7.56 2.40
C PHE A 123 -9.96 6.51 3.17
N ARG A 124 -8.65 6.50 2.95
CA ARG A 124 -7.69 5.60 3.60
C ARG A 124 -6.57 6.39 4.23
#